data_AF-A0A950X5A3-F1
#
_entry.id   AF-A0A950X5A3-F1
#
_cell.length_a   1.000
_cell.length_b   1.000
_cell.length_c   1.000
_cell.angle_alpha   90.00
_cell.angle_beta   90.00
_cell.angle_gamma   90.00
#
_symmetry.space_group_name_H-M   'P 1'
#
loop_
_entity.id
_entity.type
_entity.pdbx_description
1 polymer ?
#
loop_
_entity_poly.entity_id
_entity_poly.type
_entity_poly.pdbx_seq_one_letter_code
_entity_poly.pdbx_strand_id
1 'polypeptide(L)'
;MSQALAAVLKRDRAMVALGLAGVVIVSWAYLICMDWGMRHMDVGMQMVIMPAMEHWNAWDLVLVFLMWAVMMVAMMVPAASPTILLFAEINRRRHQRRGTFAATGQFLLGYLAVWTGFSLFATIAQWGLLTAALVSPMMASTSNVLAAGLLLMAGLFQLSRLKYACLAHCRSPIGFFATEWREGLWGAFKMGLKHGG
;
A
#
# COMPACT_ATOMS: atom_id res chain seq x y z
N MET A 1 0.94 0.53 -40.52
CA MET A 1 0.08 -0.09 -39.48
C MET A 1 0.76 -0.23 -38.10
N SER A 2 2.10 -0.17 -37.99
CA SER A 2 2.85 -0.31 -36.73
C SER A 2 2.84 0.93 -35.81
N GLN A 3 2.86 2.15 -36.37
CA GLN A 3 2.97 3.39 -35.59
C GLN A 3 1.69 3.75 -34.81
N ALA A 4 0.51 3.56 -35.40
CA ALA A 4 -0.77 3.80 -34.71
C ALA A 4 -0.99 2.82 -33.54
N LEU A 5 -0.52 1.57 -33.68
CA LEU A 5 -0.56 0.58 -32.61
C LEU A 5 0.37 0.97 -31.46
N ALA A 6 1.59 1.41 -31.77
CA ALA A 6 2.58 1.88 -30.80
C ALA A 6 2.13 3.16 -30.06
N ALA A 7 1.47 4.08 -30.75
CA ALA A 7 0.94 5.30 -30.14
C ALA A 7 -0.18 5.00 -29.13
N VAL A 8 -1.08 4.07 -29.44
CA VAL A 8 -2.14 3.67 -28.50
C VAL A 8 -1.60 2.88 -27.32
N LEU A 9 -0.62 2.01 -27.57
CA LEU A 9 0.19 1.34 -26.53
C LEU A 9 0.76 2.32 -25.51
N LYS A 10 1.37 3.42 -26.00
CA LYS A 10 1.98 4.45 -25.16
C LYS A 10 0.93 5.26 -24.39
N ARG A 11 -0.23 5.53 -25.01
CA ARG A 11 -1.32 6.31 -24.41
C ARG A 11 -2.01 5.57 -23.27
N ASP A 12 -2.36 4.30 -23.44
CA ASP A 12 -3.02 3.52 -22.37
C ASP A 12 -2.08 3.30 -21.17
N ARG A 13 -0.80 3.01 -21.44
CA ARG A 13 0.23 2.91 -20.39
C ARG A 13 0.42 4.23 -19.65
N ALA A 14 0.40 5.36 -20.37
CA ALA A 14 0.48 6.67 -19.75
C ALA A 14 -0.73 6.96 -18.86
N MET A 15 -1.94 6.57 -19.27
CA MET A 15 -3.16 6.76 -18.47
C MET A 15 -3.14 5.94 -17.17
N VAL A 16 -2.72 4.66 -17.23
CA VAL A 16 -2.56 3.83 -16.02
C VAL A 16 -1.48 4.41 -15.10
N ALA A 17 -0.33 4.80 -15.67
CA ALA A 17 0.75 5.41 -14.90
C ALA A 17 0.34 6.74 -14.26
N LEU A 18 -0.42 7.58 -14.99
CA LEU A 18 -0.98 8.84 -14.47
C LEU A 18 -1.98 8.59 -13.33
N GLY A 19 -2.85 7.59 -13.46
CA GLY A 19 -3.78 7.22 -12.39
C GLY A 19 -3.05 6.75 -11.13
N LEU A 20 -2.04 5.88 -11.27
CA LEU A 20 -1.21 5.44 -10.15
C LEU A 20 -0.44 6.62 -9.52
N ALA A 21 0.17 7.48 -10.34
CA ALA A 21 0.87 8.66 -9.86
C ALA A 21 -0.07 9.61 -9.12
N GLY A 22 -1.29 9.83 -9.62
CA GLY A 22 -2.30 10.64 -8.96
C GLY A 22 -2.65 10.11 -7.57
N VAL A 23 -2.92 8.80 -7.44
CA VAL A 23 -3.19 8.17 -6.14
C VAL A 23 -2.01 8.36 -5.19
N VAL A 24 -0.79 8.08 -5.64
CA VAL A 24 0.43 8.19 -4.82
C VAL A 24 0.66 9.64 -4.38
N ILE A 25 0.54 10.62 -5.29
CA ILE A 25 0.73 12.04 -4.99
C ILE A 25 -0.30 12.53 -3.97
N VAL A 26 -1.58 12.17 -4.16
CA VAL A 26 -2.65 12.55 -3.22
C VAL A 26 -2.39 11.96 -1.83
N SER A 27 -1.99 10.68 -1.76
CA SER A 27 -1.65 10.04 -0.49
C SER A 27 -0.46 10.69 0.21
N TRP A 28 0.61 11.02 -0.53
CA TRP A 28 1.77 11.72 0.04
C TRP A 28 1.46 13.15 0.47
N ALA A 29 0.68 13.88 -0.32
CA ALA A 29 0.25 15.24 0.04
C ALA A 29 -0.54 15.25 1.36
N TYR A 30 -1.42 14.26 1.55
CA TYR A 30 -2.14 14.07 2.81
C TYR A 30 -1.18 13.82 3.99
N LEU A 31 -0.20 12.91 3.84
CA LEU A 31 0.76 12.63 4.91
C LEU A 31 1.65 13.83 5.25
N ILE A 32 2.08 14.60 4.24
CA ILE A 32 2.88 15.83 4.46
C ILE A 32 2.04 16.89 5.16
N CYS A 33 0.77 17.04 4.78
CA CYS A 33 -0.15 17.96 5.45
C CYS A 33 -0.35 17.58 6.93
N MET A 34 -0.45 16.28 7.22
CA MET A 34 -0.55 15.76 8.58
C MET A 34 0.72 16.03 9.40
N ASP A 35 1.91 15.73 8.86
CA ASP A 35 3.20 16.03 9.53
C ASP A 35 3.39 17.53 9.76
N TRP A 36 3.05 18.36 8.77
CA TRP A 36 3.11 19.81 8.90
C TRP A 36 2.19 20.32 10.01
N GLY A 37 0.96 19.77 10.10
CA GLY A 37 0.03 20.04 11.19
C GLY A 37 0.62 19.69 12.56
N MET A 38 1.28 18.53 12.70
CA MET A 38 1.89 18.12 13.98
C MET A 38 2.99 19.09 14.45
N ARG A 39 3.71 19.72 13.51
CA ARG A 39 4.80 20.66 13.82
C ARG A 39 4.32 22.08 14.13
N HIS A 40 3.11 22.45 13.71
CA HIS A 40 2.56 23.80 13.84
C HIS A 40 1.24 23.78 14.62
N MET A 41 1.25 23.18 15.82
CA MET A 41 0.08 23.12 16.71
C MET A 41 -0.43 24.51 17.19
N ASP A 42 0.28 25.58 16.86
CA ASP A 42 0.07 26.98 17.23
C ASP A 42 -0.84 27.77 16.27
N VAL A 43 -1.06 27.31 15.04
CA VAL A 43 -1.85 28.05 14.01
C VAL A 43 -3.36 27.83 14.04
N GLY A 44 -3.92 27.24 15.09
CA GLY A 44 -5.39 27.18 15.27
C GLY A 44 -6.13 26.29 14.26
N MET A 45 -5.41 25.44 13.50
CA MET A 45 -6.00 24.36 12.71
C MET A 45 -6.43 23.22 13.66
N GLN A 46 -7.38 23.53 14.53
CA GLN A 46 -7.96 22.61 15.49
C GLN A 46 -8.79 21.54 14.78
N MET A 47 -8.48 20.27 15.08
CA MET A 47 -9.45 19.16 15.23
C MET A 47 -10.09 18.51 13.99
N VAL A 48 -9.39 18.25 12.88
CA VAL A 48 -9.95 17.34 11.85
C VAL A 48 -9.04 16.19 11.43
N ILE A 49 -7.72 16.32 11.59
CA ILE A 49 -6.76 15.37 10.99
C ILE A 49 -5.92 14.63 12.04
N MET A 50 -5.99 15.01 13.32
CA MET A 50 -5.18 14.40 14.37
C MET A 50 -6.01 13.51 15.28
N PRO A 51 -5.66 12.22 15.43
CA PRO A 51 -6.23 11.39 16.48
C PRO A 51 -5.73 11.86 17.85
N ALA A 52 -6.64 12.06 18.80
CA ALA A 52 -6.29 12.39 20.17
C ALA A 52 -5.66 11.15 20.84
N MET A 53 -4.43 11.28 21.34
CA MET A 53 -3.64 10.14 21.82
C MET A 53 -3.86 9.77 23.29
N GLU A 54 -4.64 10.55 24.05
CA GLU A 54 -4.91 10.30 25.48
C GLU A 54 -6.25 9.62 25.77
N HIS A 55 -7.29 9.88 24.97
CA HIS A 55 -8.61 9.29 25.15
C HIS A 55 -9.20 8.91 23.78
N TRP A 56 -8.98 7.67 23.38
CA TRP A 56 -9.43 7.18 22.08
C TRP A 56 -10.95 7.06 22.05
N ASN A 57 -11.61 7.98 21.33
CA ASN A 57 -12.99 7.81 20.90
C ASN A 57 -13.05 6.98 19.61
N ALA A 58 -14.26 6.52 19.25
CA ALA A 58 -14.48 5.81 17.99
C ALA A 58 -13.97 6.60 16.76
N TRP A 59 -13.98 7.93 16.83
CA TRP A 59 -13.44 8.80 15.79
C TRP A 59 -11.92 8.72 15.65
N ASP A 60 -11.17 8.63 16.75
CA ASP A 60 -9.71 8.51 16.71
C ASP A 60 -9.29 7.18 16.08
N LEU A 61 -10.03 6.11 16.36
CA LEU A 61 -9.87 4.81 15.72
C LEU A 61 -10.01 4.88 14.20
N VAL A 62 -11.03 5.61 13.71
CA VAL A 62 -11.23 5.83 12.27
C VAL A 62 -10.10 6.65 11.67
N LEU A 63 -9.64 7.71 12.36
CA LEU A 63 -8.54 8.56 11.90
C LEU A 63 -7.21 7.79 11.83
N VAL A 64 -6.88 6.99 12.85
CA VAL A 64 -5.67 6.14 12.86
C VAL A 64 -5.75 5.08 11.77
N PHE A 65 -6.92 4.46 11.59
CA PHE A 65 -7.14 3.51 10.49
C PHE A 65 -6.93 4.17 9.12
N LEU A 66 -7.51 5.35 8.91
CA LEU A 66 -7.36 6.09 7.66
C LEU A 66 -5.90 6.48 7.42
N MET A 67 -5.19 6.93 8.45
CA MET A 67 -3.76 7.24 8.41
C MET A 67 -2.95 6.01 7.96
N TRP A 68 -3.14 4.86 8.62
CA TRP A 68 -2.48 3.61 8.23
C TRP A 68 -2.82 3.22 6.79
N ALA A 69 -4.09 3.26 6.41
CA ALA A 69 -4.54 2.94 5.06
C ALA A 69 -3.88 3.82 4.00
N VAL A 70 -3.87 5.14 4.20
CA VAL A 70 -3.23 6.09 3.28
C VAL A 70 -1.71 5.88 3.22
N MET A 71 -1.08 5.58 4.35
CA MET A 71 0.36 5.28 4.40
C MET A 71 0.71 3.99 3.64
N MET A 72 -0.09 2.93 3.80
CA MET A 72 0.10 1.70 3.02
C MET A 72 -0.10 1.96 1.53
N VAL A 73 -1.12 2.72 1.13
CA VAL A 73 -1.33 3.12 -0.27
C VAL A 73 -0.11 3.89 -0.81
N ALA A 74 0.37 4.89 -0.07
CA ALA A 74 1.49 5.74 -0.47
C ALA A 74 2.79 4.95 -0.72
N MET A 75 3.04 3.89 0.05
CA MET A 75 4.28 3.11 0.01
C MET A 75 4.18 1.85 -0.86
N MET A 76 3.05 1.17 -0.83
CA MET A 76 2.89 -0.15 -1.46
C MET A 76 2.40 -0.08 -2.91
N VAL A 77 1.67 0.98 -3.30
CA VAL A 77 1.28 1.19 -4.70
C VAL A 77 2.49 1.45 -5.62
N PRO A 78 3.48 2.28 -5.23
CA PRO A 78 4.71 2.43 -6.02
C PRO A 78 5.46 1.10 -6.20
N ALA A 79 5.57 0.29 -5.14
CA ALA A 79 6.24 -1.00 -5.18
C ALA A 79 5.55 -1.99 -6.14
N ALA A 80 4.22 -1.96 -6.23
CA ALA A 80 3.44 -2.80 -7.13
C ALA A 80 3.32 -2.24 -8.56
N SER A 81 3.72 -0.98 -8.80
CA SER A 81 3.62 -0.32 -10.11
C SER A 81 4.20 -1.11 -11.29
N PRO A 82 5.40 -1.74 -11.24
CA PRO A 82 5.89 -2.53 -12.37
C PRO A 82 4.99 -3.73 -12.68
N THR A 83 4.46 -4.39 -11.64
CA THR A 83 3.56 -5.54 -11.77
C THR A 83 2.19 -5.13 -12.35
N ILE A 84 1.64 -4.00 -11.89
CA ILE A 84 0.36 -3.46 -12.38
C ILE A 84 0.48 -3.05 -13.86
N LEU A 85 1.58 -2.40 -14.25
CA LEU A 85 1.83 -2.03 -15.64
C LEU A 85 2.02 -3.27 -16.53
N LEU A 86 2.69 -4.32 -16.03
CA LEU A 86 2.83 -5.59 -16.74
C LEU A 86 1.47 -6.28 -16.92
N PHE A 87 0.64 -6.32 -15.87
CA PHE A 87 -0.72 -6.87 -15.93
C PHE A 87 -1.57 -6.14 -16.97
N ALA A 88 -1.55 -4.80 -16.95
CA ALA A 88 -2.27 -3.98 -17.92
C ALA A 88 -1.85 -4.28 -19.37
N GLU A 89 -0.54 -4.47 -19.61
CA GLU A 89 -0.03 -4.79 -20.96
C GLU A 89 -0.42 -6.19 -21.43
N ILE A 90 -0.34 -7.22 -20.56
CA ILE A 90 -0.77 -8.59 -20.90
C ILE A 90 -2.27 -8.62 -21.18
N ASN A 91 -3.08 -7.99 -20.32
CA ASN A 91 -4.53 -7.98 -20.44
C ASN A 91 -4.98 -7.27 -21.74
N ARG A 92 -4.31 -6.16 -22.09
CA ARG A 92 -4.56 -5.41 -23.33
C ARG A 92 -4.28 -6.24 -24.57
N ARG A 93 -3.19 -7.03 -24.58
CA ARG A 93 -2.83 -7.91 -25.69
C ARG A 93 -3.84 -9.03 -25.90
N ARG A 94 -4.43 -9.54 -24.81
CA ARG A 94 -5.43 -10.63 -24.87
C ARG A 94 -6.83 -10.16 -25.30
N HIS A 95 -7.30 -9.01 -24.82
CA HIS A 95 -8.71 -8.60 -24.99
C HIS A 95 -8.98 -7.43 -25.96
N GLN A 96 -8.04 -7.10 -26.86
CA GLN A 96 -8.21 -6.06 -27.91
C GLN A 96 -9.00 -4.81 -27.44
N ARG A 97 -8.45 -4.10 -26.45
CA ARG A 97 -8.89 -2.81 -25.87
C ARG A 97 -10.15 -2.77 -25.00
N ARG A 98 -11.14 -3.64 -25.17
CA ARG A 98 -12.37 -3.58 -24.34
C ARG A 98 -12.09 -4.17 -22.94
N GLY A 99 -12.10 -3.32 -21.91
CA GLY A 99 -12.02 -3.73 -20.50
C GLY A 99 -10.64 -3.67 -19.82
N THR A 100 -9.61 -3.14 -20.49
CA THR A 100 -8.25 -3.05 -19.93
C THR A 100 -8.19 -2.25 -18.63
N PHE A 101 -8.84 -1.07 -18.61
CA PHE A 101 -8.88 -0.20 -17.43
C PHE A 101 -9.67 -0.82 -16.27
N ALA A 102 -10.83 -1.41 -16.56
CA ALA A 102 -11.66 -2.03 -15.54
C ALA A 102 -10.96 -3.22 -14.87
N ALA A 103 -10.28 -4.07 -15.65
CA ALA A 103 -9.51 -5.18 -15.09
C ALA A 103 -8.29 -4.70 -14.28
N THR A 104 -7.56 -3.70 -14.77
CA THR A 104 -6.41 -3.14 -14.05
C THR A 104 -6.84 -2.48 -12.74
N GLY A 105 -7.96 -1.76 -12.75
CA GLY A 105 -8.58 -1.20 -11.55
C GLY A 105 -8.99 -2.30 -10.56
N GLN A 106 -9.54 -3.41 -11.04
CA GLN A 106 -9.93 -4.51 -10.18
C GLN A 106 -8.73 -5.25 -9.57
N PHE A 107 -7.63 -5.38 -10.31
CA PHE A 107 -6.36 -5.87 -9.76
C PHE A 107 -5.85 -4.97 -8.64
N LEU A 108 -5.84 -3.65 -8.86
CA LEU A 108 -5.45 -2.69 -7.84
C LEU A 108 -6.37 -2.75 -6.61
N LEU A 109 -7.68 -2.88 -6.80
CA LEU A 109 -8.63 -3.02 -5.71
C LEU A 109 -8.39 -4.29 -4.88
N GLY A 110 -8.08 -5.42 -5.52
CA GLY A 110 -7.70 -6.65 -4.81
C GLY A 110 -6.44 -6.46 -3.99
N TYR A 111 -5.42 -5.83 -4.57
CA TYR A 111 -4.18 -5.52 -3.85
C TYR A 111 -4.43 -4.60 -2.65
N LEU A 112 -5.20 -3.52 -2.85
CA LEU A 112 -5.53 -2.57 -1.78
C LEU A 112 -6.39 -3.21 -0.70
N ALA A 113 -7.27 -4.16 -1.01
CA ALA A 113 -8.06 -4.86 0.01
C ALA A 113 -7.20 -5.59 1.04
N VAL A 114 -6.09 -6.21 0.61
CA VAL A 114 -5.14 -6.86 1.55
C VAL A 114 -4.50 -5.81 2.46
N TRP A 115 -4.05 -4.68 1.89
CA TRP A 115 -3.42 -3.60 2.65
C TRP A 115 -4.40 -2.87 3.57
N THR A 116 -5.67 -2.75 3.20
CA THR A 116 -6.73 -2.26 4.08
C THR A 116 -6.91 -3.20 5.28
N GLY A 117 -6.89 -4.52 5.05
CA GLY A 117 -6.91 -5.51 6.14
C GLY A 117 -5.70 -5.40 7.07
N PHE A 118 -4.51 -5.23 6.50
CA PHE A 118 -3.30 -4.96 7.29
C PHE A 118 -3.41 -3.66 8.09
N SER A 119 -3.96 -2.59 7.52
CA SER A 119 -4.13 -1.30 8.17
C SER A 119 -5.09 -1.38 9.37
N LEU A 120 -6.15 -2.19 9.25
CA LEU A 120 -7.04 -2.51 10.36
C LEU A 120 -6.29 -3.25 11.47
N PHE A 121 -5.52 -4.28 11.12
CA PHE A 121 -4.69 -5.00 12.08
C PHE A 121 -3.69 -4.07 12.79
N ALA A 122 -2.99 -3.21 12.05
CA ALA A 122 -2.04 -2.25 12.60
C ALA A 122 -2.72 -1.26 13.56
N THR A 123 -3.92 -0.80 13.22
CA THR A 123 -4.72 0.09 14.08
C THR A 123 -5.10 -0.58 15.40
N ILE A 124 -5.58 -1.83 15.34
CA ILE A 124 -5.93 -2.61 16.54
C ILE A 124 -4.69 -2.92 17.37
N ALA A 125 -3.57 -3.26 16.73
CA ALA A 125 -2.30 -3.49 17.41
C ALA A 125 -1.82 -2.23 18.12
N GLN A 126 -1.85 -1.06 17.45
CA GLN A 126 -1.48 0.23 18.02
C GLN A 126 -2.35 0.58 19.22
N TRP A 127 -3.66 0.34 19.14
CA TRP A 127 -4.58 0.50 20.27
C TRP A 127 -4.20 -0.40 21.46
N GLY A 128 -3.90 -1.68 21.21
CA GLY A 128 -3.45 -2.62 22.23
C GLY A 128 -2.12 -2.24 22.88
N LEU A 129 -1.18 -1.71 22.09
CA LEU A 129 0.13 -1.26 22.58
C LEU A 129 0.04 0.01 23.44
N LEU A 130 -0.84 0.94 23.07
CA LEU A 130 -1.09 2.17 23.82
C LEU A 130 -1.83 1.89 25.14
N THR A 131 -2.86 1.02 25.11
CA THR A 131 -3.58 0.60 26.33
C THR A 131 -2.67 -0.15 27.31
N ALA A 132 -1.66 -0.87 26.80
CA ALA A 132 -0.66 -1.54 27.63
C ALA A 132 0.48 -0.61 28.12
N ALA A 133 0.47 0.69 27.76
CA ALA A 133 1.52 1.68 28.06
C ALA A 133 2.94 1.30 27.56
N LEU A 134 3.04 0.40 26.58
CA LEU A 134 4.31 -0.06 26.00
C LEU A 134 4.87 0.93 24.97
N VAL A 135 4.05 1.87 24.51
CA VAL A 135 4.41 2.82 23.45
C VAL A 135 3.83 4.19 23.82
N SER A 136 4.63 5.25 23.65
CA SER A 136 4.18 6.61 23.91
C SER A 136 3.20 7.10 22.83
N PRO A 137 2.42 8.17 23.12
CA PRO A 137 1.64 8.91 22.13
C PRO A 137 2.41 9.33 20.86
N MET A 138 3.75 9.35 20.89
CA MET A 138 4.59 9.69 19.75
C MET A 138 5.18 8.44 19.06
N MET A 139 4.62 7.26 19.33
CA MET A 139 5.13 5.96 18.88
C MET A 139 6.58 5.66 19.33
N ALA A 140 7.07 6.37 20.34
CA ALA A 140 8.37 6.08 20.95
C ALA A 140 8.20 4.93 21.94
N SER A 141 9.02 3.88 21.80
CA SER A 141 9.06 2.77 22.76
C SER A 141 9.36 3.31 24.16
N THR A 142 8.53 2.97 25.14
CA THR A 142 8.75 3.39 26.55
C THR A 142 9.93 2.64 27.19
N SER A 143 10.44 1.59 26.54
CA SER A 143 11.61 0.82 26.97
C SER A 143 12.66 0.67 25.87
N ASN A 144 13.88 1.16 26.15
CA ASN A 144 15.04 1.01 25.28
C ASN A 144 15.41 -0.47 25.04
N VAL A 145 15.08 -1.37 25.98
CA VAL A 145 15.36 -2.81 25.87
C VAL A 145 14.44 -3.47 24.84
N LEU A 146 13.17 -3.07 24.79
CA LEU A 146 12.21 -3.54 23.79
C LEU A 146 12.62 -3.07 22.38
N ALA A 147 13.01 -1.80 22.25
CA ALA A 147 13.49 -1.23 21.00
C ALA A 147 14.77 -1.93 20.51
N ALA A 148 15.73 -2.16 21.41
CA ALA A 148 16.96 -2.89 21.08
C ALA A 148 16.68 -4.34 20.66
N GLY A 149 15.79 -5.04 21.37
CA GLY A 149 15.38 -6.41 21.02
C GLY A 149 14.72 -6.50 19.65
N LEU A 150 13.80 -5.57 19.34
CA LEU A 150 13.15 -5.49 18.04
C LEU A 150 14.15 -5.20 16.91
N LEU A 151 15.08 -4.27 17.13
CA LEU A 151 16.13 -3.94 16.15
C LEU A 151 17.09 -5.11 15.91
N LEU A 152 17.47 -5.84 16.97
CA LEU A 152 18.31 -7.03 16.86
C LEU A 152 17.59 -8.14 16.08
N MET A 153 16.30 -8.41 16.38
CA MET A 153 15.52 -9.38 15.62
C MET A 153 15.35 -8.98 14.16
N ALA A 154 15.05 -7.70 13.89
CA ALA A 154 14.94 -7.19 12.53
C ALA A 154 16.28 -7.29 11.78
N GLY A 155 17.41 -6.98 12.43
CA GLY A 155 18.75 -7.13 11.88
C GLY A 155 19.08 -8.58 11.54
N LEU A 156 18.82 -9.50 12.46
CA LEU A 156 19.02 -10.94 12.25
C LEU A 156 18.15 -11.47 11.10
N PHE A 157 16.88 -11.07 11.02
CA PHE A 157 16.01 -11.42 9.92
C PHE A 157 16.51 -10.85 8.58
N GLN A 158 16.93 -9.58 8.57
CA GLN A 158 17.45 -8.90 7.39
C GLN A 158 18.75 -9.52 6.85
N LEU A 159 19.60 -10.05 7.73
CA LEU A 159 20.86 -10.73 7.39
C LEU A 159 20.70 -12.24 7.14
N SER A 160 19.50 -12.78 7.37
CA SER A 160 19.24 -14.22 7.20
C SER A 160 19.19 -14.62 5.71
N ARG A 161 19.74 -15.80 5.39
CA ARG A 161 19.57 -16.43 4.07
C ARG A 161 18.11 -16.74 3.73
N LEU A 162 17.25 -16.83 4.76
CA LEU A 162 15.81 -17.05 4.64
C LEU A 162 15.11 -15.89 3.92
N LYS A 163 15.50 -14.63 4.21
CA LYS A 163 15.00 -13.45 3.49
C LYS A 163 15.31 -13.53 1.98
N TYR A 164 16.53 -13.92 1.63
CA TYR A 164 16.95 -14.02 0.22
C TYR A 164 16.23 -15.15 -0.53
N ALA A 165 16.02 -16.31 0.10
CA ALA A 165 15.28 -17.42 -0.49
C ALA A 165 13.79 -17.04 -0.72
N CYS A 166 13.18 -16.38 0.26
CA CYS A 166 11.80 -15.89 0.14
C CYS A 166 11.67 -14.81 -0.95
N LEU A 167 12.58 -13.82 -0.99
CA LEU A 167 12.59 -12.78 -2.03
C LEU A 167 12.86 -13.32 -3.44
N ALA A 168 13.65 -14.39 -3.59
CA ALA A 168 13.87 -15.02 -4.88
C ALA A 168 12.57 -15.67 -5.41
N HIS A 169 11.76 -16.25 -4.53
CA HIS A 169 10.45 -16.81 -4.85
C HIS A 169 9.41 -15.70 -5.10
N CYS A 170 9.38 -14.66 -4.26
CA CYS A 170 8.41 -13.56 -4.34
C CYS A 170 8.64 -12.57 -5.50
N ARG A 171 9.87 -12.45 -6.05
CA ARG A 171 10.20 -11.48 -7.14
C ARG A 171 10.17 -12.06 -8.55
N SER A 172 9.44 -13.14 -8.80
CA SER A 172 9.20 -13.65 -10.16
C SER A 172 7.81 -13.20 -10.65
N PRO A 173 7.63 -11.92 -11.07
CA PRO A 173 6.34 -11.43 -11.56
C PRO A 173 5.91 -12.16 -12.84
N ILE A 174 6.87 -12.63 -13.65
CA ILE A 174 6.59 -13.37 -14.88
C ILE A 174 6.10 -14.80 -14.57
N GLY A 175 6.71 -15.49 -13.60
CA GLY A 175 6.24 -16.81 -13.18
C GLY A 175 4.83 -16.78 -12.62
N PHE A 176 4.51 -15.76 -11.80
CA PHE A 176 3.15 -15.56 -11.25
C PHE A 176 2.10 -15.44 -12.36
N PHE A 177 2.29 -14.58 -13.36
CA PHE A 177 1.33 -14.44 -14.45
C PHE A 177 1.32 -15.63 -15.42
N ALA A 178 2.40 -16.41 -15.50
CA ALA A 178 2.45 -17.61 -16.34
C ALA A 178 1.60 -18.76 -15.76
N THR A 179 1.55 -18.91 -14.43
CA THR A 179 0.83 -20.02 -13.77
C THR A 179 -0.56 -19.63 -13.26
N GLU A 180 -0.79 -18.36 -12.91
CA GLU A 180 -2.00 -17.93 -12.16
C GLU A 180 -2.92 -16.97 -12.93
N TRP A 181 -2.73 -16.84 -14.25
CA TRP A 181 -3.58 -15.95 -15.05
C TRP A 181 -5.06 -16.35 -14.96
N ARG A 182 -5.91 -15.41 -14.55
CA ARG A 182 -7.36 -15.58 -14.51
C ARG A 182 -8.04 -14.52 -15.36
N GLU A 183 -8.88 -14.94 -16.29
CA GLU A 183 -9.62 -14.02 -17.16
C GLU A 183 -10.79 -13.35 -16.42
N GLY A 184 -11.21 -12.19 -16.95
CA GLY A 184 -12.32 -11.41 -16.43
C GLY A 184 -11.99 -10.52 -15.22
N LEU A 185 -12.94 -9.65 -14.86
CA LEU A 185 -12.79 -8.68 -13.77
C LEU A 185 -12.56 -9.37 -12.42
N TRP A 186 -13.30 -10.44 -12.14
CA TRP A 186 -13.14 -11.22 -10.91
C TRP A 186 -11.79 -11.95 -10.85
N GLY A 187 -11.29 -12.42 -12.00
CA GLY A 187 -9.95 -12.98 -12.13
C GLY A 187 -8.89 -11.95 -11.74
N ALA A 188 -9.01 -10.73 -12.26
CA ALA A 188 -8.12 -9.62 -11.95
C ALA A 188 -8.12 -9.25 -10.45
N PHE A 189 -9.30 -9.20 -9.81
CA PHE A 189 -9.42 -9.00 -8.36
C PHE A 189 -8.64 -10.05 -7.55
N LYS A 190 -8.87 -11.33 -7.87
CA LYS A 190 -8.23 -12.45 -7.17
C LYS A 190 -6.71 -12.48 -7.37
N MET A 191 -6.25 -12.10 -8.56
CA MET A 191 -4.81 -11.93 -8.82
C MET A 191 -4.23 -10.79 -7.99
N GLY A 192 -4.96 -9.68 -7.81
CA GLY A 192 -4.57 -8.58 -6.93
C GLY A 192 -4.44 -9.02 -5.46
N LEU A 193 -5.43 -9.76 -4.95
CA LEU A 193 -5.40 -10.32 -3.60
C LEU A 193 -4.18 -11.23 -3.39
N LYS A 194 -3.92 -12.16 -4.32
CA LYS A 194 -2.76 -13.07 -4.26
C LYS A 194 -1.42 -12.35 -4.40
N HIS A 195 -1.39 -11.16 -4.98
CA HIS A 195 -0.15 -10.38 -5.09
C HIS A 195 0.13 -9.58 -3.81
N GLY A 196 -0.93 -9.20 -3.08
CA GLY A 196 -0.81 -8.42 -1.84
C GLY A 196 -0.55 -9.25 -0.58
N GLY A 197 -0.82 -10.56 -0.59
CA GLY A 197 -0.73 -11.44 0.59
C GLY A 197 -0.09 -12.79 0.31
#